data_AF-A0A068FJF4-F1
#
_entry.id   AF-A0A068FJF4-F1
#
_cell.length_a   1.000
_cell.length_b   1.000
_cell.length_c   1.000
_cell.angle_alpha   90.00
_cell.angle_beta   90.00
_cell.angle_gamma   90.00
#
_symmetry.space_group_name_H-M   'P 1'
#
loop_
_entity.id
_entity.type
_entity.pdbx_description
1 polymer ?
#
loop_
_entity_poly.entity_id
_entity_poly.type
_entity_poly.pdbx_seq_one_letter_code
_entity_poly.pdbx_strand_id
1 'polypeptide(L)'
;MAEQKICEDLVKERKKCSFDVQELTHLIDGGPQETKERREVENMVLSAPGFSTKNEVPEEYLSHKERYENAVRKSCILYERLKEYGQRHSTMDAFRPTNKYRVTFGVVKDITPFMLHMGMFVPTILNQSEPEQMAEWLPKAMAMNILGTYAQTELGHGTFLRGLETTATYDPSTEEFIIHSPNLTSYKWWPGGLAHTVNHCIVVAQLYTKGECYGVHPFFVQIRDTETHMPLPGVKVGEIGPKMGFQTANNGFLGFDHFRIPRTNMLMKNAQVLKDGTYIKSKNEKLAYGTMVFVRVLIVTDVAYELSRAATIAVRYSAVRHQSQPKPGEPEPQILDYVTQQHKLFIGVATSHIFRVTGNWLWNSYSQTIKDVGKGNMDQLPELHALACCLKAVCSRDATARIEEF
;
A
#
# COMPACT_ATOMS: atom_id res chain seq x y z
N MET A 1 11.66 -29.49 -23.64
CA MET A 1 10.90 -28.23 -23.56
C MET A 1 10.75 -27.72 -24.98
N ALA A 2 9.53 -27.53 -25.48
CA ALA A 2 9.36 -26.91 -26.80
C ALA A 2 9.97 -25.50 -26.74
N GLU A 3 10.85 -25.18 -27.69
CA GLU A 3 11.37 -23.82 -27.86
C GLU A 3 10.16 -22.87 -27.95
N GLN A 4 10.08 -21.92 -27.03
CA GLN A 4 8.93 -21.02 -26.94
C GLN A 4 8.99 -20.05 -28.12
N LYS A 5 8.39 -20.45 -29.26
CA LYS A 5 8.40 -19.64 -30.49
C LYS A 5 7.72 -18.30 -30.21
N ILE A 6 8.49 -17.21 -30.31
CA ILE A 6 7.98 -15.84 -30.15
C ILE A 6 7.15 -15.49 -31.39
N CYS A 7 6.02 -14.80 -31.19
CA CYS A 7 5.19 -14.27 -32.28
C CYS A 7 6.03 -13.38 -33.22
N GLU A 8 5.96 -13.66 -34.52
CA GLU A 8 6.79 -12.99 -35.54
C GLU A 8 6.48 -11.49 -35.64
N ASP A 9 5.24 -11.07 -35.41
CA ASP A 9 4.86 -9.66 -35.43
C ASP A 9 5.49 -8.86 -34.29
N LEU A 10 5.57 -9.44 -33.09
CA LEU A 10 6.33 -8.83 -31.99
C LEU A 10 7.83 -8.76 -32.28
N VAL A 11 8.39 -9.74 -32.99
CA VAL A 11 9.80 -9.71 -33.42
C VAL A 11 10.03 -8.57 -34.40
N LYS A 12 9.12 -8.36 -35.36
CA LYS A 12 9.18 -7.24 -36.30
C LYS A 12 9.11 -5.89 -35.56
N GLU A 13 8.17 -5.72 -34.62
CA GLU A 13 8.07 -4.47 -33.85
C GLU A 13 9.32 -4.20 -33.01
N ARG A 14 9.88 -5.22 -32.34
CA ARG A 14 11.12 -5.07 -31.56
C ARG A 14 12.32 -4.65 -32.40
N LYS A 15 12.40 -5.10 -33.66
CA LYS A 15 13.47 -4.70 -34.59
C LYS A 15 13.40 -3.23 -35.00
N LYS A 16 12.22 -2.58 -34.87
CA LYS A 16 12.05 -1.14 -35.15
C LYS A 16 12.57 -0.25 -34.01
N CYS A 17 12.97 -0.81 -32.87
CA CYS A 17 13.45 -0.04 -31.73
C CYS A 17 14.72 0.75 -32.08
N SER A 18 14.68 2.07 -31.91
CA SER A 18 15.75 3.00 -32.27
C SER A 18 16.64 3.42 -31.10
N PHE A 19 16.49 2.76 -29.94
CA PHE A 19 17.22 3.05 -28.71
C PHE A 19 17.54 1.76 -27.95
N ASP A 20 18.45 1.83 -26.97
CA ASP A 20 18.81 0.69 -26.14
C ASP A 20 17.77 0.46 -25.02
N VAL A 21 17.08 -0.68 -25.09
CA VAL A 21 16.08 -1.10 -24.10
C VAL A 21 16.72 -1.32 -22.72
N GLN A 22 17.98 -1.73 -22.68
CA GLN A 22 18.72 -1.94 -21.44
C GLN A 22 19.01 -0.61 -20.74
N GLU A 23 19.40 0.43 -21.48
CA GLU A 23 19.56 1.79 -20.96
C GLU A 23 18.24 2.33 -20.39
N LEU A 24 17.14 2.18 -21.13
CA LEU A 24 15.82 2.56 -20.62
C LEU A 24 15.48 1.77 -19.35
N THR A 25 15.73 0.47 -19.32
CA THR A 25 15.48 -0.36 -18.12
C THR A 25 16.28 0.15 -16.91
N HIS A 26 17.53 0.55 -17.10
CA HIS A 26 18.36 1.15 -16.05
C HIS A 26 17.80 2.47 -15.56
N LEU A 27 17.40 3.36 -16.46
CA LEU A 27 16.73 4.60 -16.09
C LEU A 27 15.45 4.33 -15.29
N ILE A 28 14.68 3.32 -15.71
CA ILE A 28 13.40 2.92 -15.12
C ILE A 28 13.55 2.43 -13.67
N ASP A 29 14.63 1.70 -13.39
CA ASP A 29 14.89 1.11 -12.08
C ASP A 29 15.72 2.01 -11.16
N GLY A 30 16.32 3.08 -11.68
CA GLY A 30 17.20 3.98 -10.92
C GLY A 30 18.69 3.65 -11.05
N GLY A 31 19.08 2.76 -11.97
CA GLY A 31 20.46 2.50 -12.36
C GLY A 31 20.76 1.02 -12.62
N PRO A 32 21.97 0.70 -13.11
CA PRO A 32 22.37 -0.67 -13.41
C PRO A 32 22.34 -1.61 -12.20
N GLN A 33 22.71 -1.12 -11.02
CA GLN A 33 22.69 -1.89 -9.78
C GLN A 33 21.25 -2.23 -9.34
N GLU A 34 20.35 -1.25 -9.35
CA GLU A 34 18.93 -1.47 -9.02
C GLU A 34 18.25 -2.43 -10.02
N THR A 35 18.58 -2.35 -11.31
CA THR A 35 18.11 -3.33 -12.30
C THR A 35 18.61 -4.73 -11.99
N LYS A 36 19.88 -4.88 -11.60
CA LYS A 36 20.46 -6.18 -11.24
C LYS A 36 19.75 -6.76 -10.02
N GLU A 37 19.55 -5.95 -8.98
CA GLU A 37 18.86 -6.36 -7.75
C GLU A 37 17.38 -6.69 -7.99
N ARG A 38 16.68 -5.90 -8.80
CA ARG A 38 15.30 -6.23 -9.22
C ARG A 38 15.25 -7.59 -9.92
N ARG A 39 16.16 -7.85 -10.86
CA ARG A 39 16.24 -9.13 -11.57
C ARG A 39 16.59 -10.29 -10.63
N GLU A 40 17.43 -10.06 -9.62
CA GLU A 40 17.73 -11.05 -8.58
C GLU A 40 16.47 -11.40 -7.78
N VAL A 41 15.72 -10.39 -7.31
CA VAL A 41 14.46 -10.58 -6.58
C VAL A 41 13.40 -11.25 -7.47
N GLU A 42 13.28 -10.84 -8.73
CA GLU A 42 12.42 -11.49 -9.72
C GLU A 42 12.73 -12.98 -9.85
N ASN A 43 14.00 -13.34 -10.05
CA ASN A 43 14.41 -14.73 -10.15
C ASN A 43 14.14 -15.51 -8.86
N MET A 44 14.41 -14.91 -7.71
CA MET A 44 14.14 -15.53 -6.40
C MET A 44 12.65 -15.82 -6.19
N VAL A 45 11.77 -14.88 -6.56
CA VAL A 45 10.33 -15.04 -6.43
C VAL A 45 9.79 -16.03 -7.46
N LEU A 46 10.20 -15.92 -8.73
CA LEU A 46 9.68 -16.77 -9.80
C LEU A 46 10.18 -18.22 -9.74
N SER A 47 11.33 -18.46 -9.10
CA SER A 47 11.86 -19.82 -8.88
C SER A 47 11.37 -20.46 -7.58
N ALA A 48 10.66 -19.72 -6.73
CA ALA A 48 10.23 -20.26 -5.44
C ALA A 48 9.17 -21.37 -5.61
N PRO A 49 9.35 -22.53 -4.94
CA PRO A 49 8.35 -23.59 -4.91
C PRO A 49 7.01 -23.07 -4.40
N GLY A 50 5.93 -23.46 -5.07
CA GLY A 50 4.56 -23.04 -4.71
C GLY A 50 4.03 -21.82 -5.47
N PHE A 51 4.86 -21.17 -6.29
CA PHE A 51 4.41 -20.28 -7.36
C PHE A 51 4.55 -20.99 -8.71
N SER A 52 3.50 -21.73 -9.10
CA SER A 52 3.39 -22.14 -10.50
C SER A 52 2.88 -20.96 -11.32
N THR A 53 3.57 -20.63 -12.40
CA THR A 53 3.06 -19.67 -13.41
C THR A 53 1.75 -20.17 -14.05
N LYS A 54 1.47 -21.47 -13.92
CA LYS A 54 0.21 -22.13 -14.25
C LYS A 54 -0.38 -22.73 -12.97
N ASN A 55 -1.12 -21.92 -12.19
CA ASN A 55 -1.96 -22.48 -11.14
C ASN A 55 -2.81 -23.61 -11.73
N GLU A 56 -2.99 -24.71 -11.01
CA GLU A 56 -3.88 -25.80 -11.45
C GLU A 56 -5.30 -25.27 -11.72
N VAL A 57 -5.74 -24.31 -10.90
CA VAL A 57 -6.98 -23.56 -11.08
C VAL A 57 -6.64 -22.06 -11.22
N PRO A 58 -7.06 -21.38 -12.30
CA PRO A 58 -6.95 -19.92 -12.42
C PRO A 58 -7.59 -19.19 -11.23
N GLU A 59 -7.02 -18.05 -10.83
CA GLU A 59 -7.54 -17.29 -9.65
C GLU A 59 -8.97 -16.80 -9.87
N GLU A 60 -9.32 -16.57 -11.13
CA GLU A 60 -10.63 -16.12 -11.59
C GLU A 60 -11.73 -17.16 -11.33
N TYR A 61 -11.37 -18.43 -11.13
CA TYR A 61 -12.30 -19.53 -10.88
C TYR A 61 -12.40 -19.92 -9.40
N LEU A 62 -11.55 -19.35 -8.54
CA LEU A 62 -11.60 -19.58 -7.10
C LEU A 62 -12.74 -18.77 -6.47
N SER A 63 -13.40 -19.36 -5.47
CA SER A 63 -14.35 -18.64 -4.61
C SER A 63 -13.66 -17.53 -3.82
N HIS A 64 -14.44 -16.61 -3.25
CA HIS A 64 -13.91 -15.52 -2.40
C HIS A 64 -12.99 -16.04 -1.28
N LYS A 65 -13.42 -17.11 -0.61
CA LYS A 65 -12.66 -17.77 0.46
C LYS A 65 -11.35 -18.37 -0.07
N GLU A 66 -11.42 -19.16 -1.13
CA GLU A 66 -10.24 -19.82 -1.72
C GLU A 66 -9.22 -18.81 -2.24
N ARG A 67 -9.67 -17.70 -2.84
CA ARG A 67 -8.79 -16.59 -3.26
C ARG A 67 -8.04 -15.99 -2.07
N TYR A 68 -8.73 -15.72 -0.96
CA TYR A 68 -8.11 -15.19 0.24
C TYR A 68 -7.11 -16.18 0.85
N GLU A 69 -7.50 -17.44 1.05
CA GLU A 69 -6.62 -18.49 1.60
C GLU A 69 -5.37 -18.68 0.72
N ASN A 70 -5.55 -18.68 -0.60
CA ASN A 70 -4.45 -18.76 -1.55
C ASN A 70 -3.55 -17.52 -1.48
N ALA A 71 -4.10 -16.31 -1.34
CA ALA A 71 -3.32 -15.09 -1.16
C ALA A 71 -2.51 -15.09 0.15
N VAL A 72 -3.07 -15.60 1.26
CA VAL A 72 -2.35 -15.81 2.52
C VAL A 72 -1.20 -16.79 2.31
N ARG A 73 -1.47 -17.99 1.74
CA ARG A 73 -0.45 -19.00 1.43
C ARG A 73 0.71 -18.41 0.62
N LYS A 74 0.39 -17.69 -0.47
CA LYS A 74 1.38 -17.02 -1.31
C LYS A 74 2.16 -15.95 -0.56
N SER A 75 1.51 -15.17 0.30
CA SER A 75 2.15 -14.13 1.08
C SER A 75 3.13 -14.70 2.11
N CYS A 76 2.80 -15.84 2.74
CA CYS A 76 3.72 -16.56 3.61
C CYS A 76 4.96 -17.06 2.85
N ILE A 77 4.77 -17.67 1.67
CA ILE A 77 5.90 -18.12 0.82
C ILE A 77 6.77 -16.92 0.41
N LEU A 78 6.15 -15.82 -0.01
CA LEU A 78 6.87 -14.59 -0.37
C LEU A 78 7.69 -14.06 0.81
N TYR A 79 7.10 -14.02 2.00
CA TYR A 79 7.81 -13.56 3.20
C TYR A 79 9.02 -14.44 3.49
N GLU A 80 8.88 -15.75 3.56
CA GLU A 80 10.00 -16.67 3.82
C GLU A 80 11.13 -16.50 2.81
N ARG A 81 10.79 -16.31 1.53
CA ARG A 81 11.78 -16.10 0.47
C ARG A 81 12.49 -14.76 0.56
N LEU A 82 11.74 -13.69 0.85
CA LEU A 82 12.29 -12.33 0.87
C LEU A 82 12.93 -11.96 2.21
N LYS A 83 12.65 -12.70 3.29
CA LYS A 83 13.22 -12.47 4.62
C LYS A 83 14.74 -12.54 4.61
N GLU A 84 15.32 -13.58 4.01
CA GLU A 84 16.78 -13.72 3.89
C GLU A 84 17.41 -12.61 3.04
N TYR A 85 16.71 -12.16 1.99
CA TYR A 85 17.15 -11.03 1.17
C TYR A 85 17.14 -9.73 1.98
N GLY A 86 16.06 -9.48 2.73
CA GLY A 86 15.90 -8.32 3.60
C GLY A 86 16.81 -8.33 4.84
N GLN A 87 17.40 -9.46 5.22
CA GLN A 87 18.44 -9.49 6.25
C GLN A 87 19.82 -9.06 5.71
N ARG A 88 20.08 -9.33 4.42
CA ARG A 88 21.32 -8.94 3.73
C ARG A 88 21.30 -7.51 3.18
N HIS A 89 20.11 -6.98 2.94
CA HIS A 89 19.86 -5.65 2.39
C HIS A 89 19.04 -4.82 3.37
N SER A 90 18.92 -3.52 3.13
CA SER A 90 18.10 -2.66 3.99
C SER A 90 16.61 -2.98 3.80
N THR A 91 15.94 -3.47 4.84
CA THR A 91 14.47 -3.63 4.83
C THR A 91 13.74 -2.30 4.62
N MET A 92 14.43 -1.18 4.87
CA MET A 92 13.88 0.15 4.64
C MET A 92 13.68 0.48 3.15
N ASP A 93 14.34 -0.24 2.23
CA ASP A 93 14.16 -0.06 0.79
C ASP A 93 12.74 -0.42 0.36
N ALA A 94 12.06 -1.30 1.09
CA ALA A 94 10.66 -1.67 0.83
C ALA A 94 9.68 -0.50 1.02
N PHE A 95 10.07 0.56 1.74
CA PHE A 95 9.24 1.75 1.95
C PHE A 95 9.55 2.89 0.95
N ARG A 96 10.45 2.66 -0.01
CA ARG A 96 10.75 3.61 -1.08
C ARG A 96 10.02 3.21 -2.37
N PRO A 97 9.71 4.15 -3.26
CA PRO A 97 9.31 3.81 -4.61
C PRO A 97 10.39 3.00 -5.32
N THR A 98 10.13 1.71 -5.53
CA THR A 98 11.05 0.83 -6.24
C THR A 98 10.29 -0.20 -7.07
N ASN A 99 10.91 -0.63 -8.17
CA ASN A 99 10.41 -1.76 -8.98
C ASN A 99 10.86 -3.11 -8.42
N LYS A 100 11.82 -3.12 -7.49
CA LYS A 100 12.51 -4.33 -6.96
C LYS A 100 11.54 -5.42 -6.52
N TYR A 101 10.47 -5.05 -5.80
CA TYR A 101 9.51 -6.00 -5.23
C TYR A 101 8.22 -6.14 -6.05
N ARG A 102 8.10 -5.50 -7.23
CA ARG A 102 6.86 -5.48 -8.00
C ARG A 102 6.44 -6.84 -8.56
N VAL A 103 7.40 -7.76 -8.71
CA VAL A 103 7.13 -9.16 -9.09
C VAL A 103 6.13 -9.86 -8.14
N THR A 104 6.06 -9.43 -6.88
CA THR A 104 5.14 -9.97 -5.88
C THR A 104 3.67 -9.81 -6.31
N PHE A 105 3.31 -8.68 -6.91
CA PHE A 105 1.96 -8.46 -7.47
C PHE A 105 1.65 -9.45 -8.59
N GLY A 106 2.65 -9.80 -9.41
CA GLY A 106 2.50 -10.75 -10.50
C GLY A 106 2.22 -12.18 -10.04
N VAL A 107 2.81 -12.63 -8.92
CA VAL A 107 2.59 -13.98 -8.39
C VAL A 107 1.35 -14.08 -7.50
N VAL A 108 1.02 -13.01 -6.75
CA VAL A 108 -0.22 -12.97 -5.96
C VAL A 108 -1.44 -12.84 -6.88
N LYS A 109 -1.33 -12.09 -7.99
CA LYS A 109 -2.37 -11.79 -9.01
C LYS A 109 -3.55 -10.95 -8.51
N ASP A 110 -3.45 -10.49 -7.27
CA ASP A 110 -4.31 -9.50 -6.61
C ASP A 110 -3.42 -8.90 -5.50
N ILE A 111 -4.00 -8.38 -4.42
CA ILE A 111 -3.24 -7.78 -3.33
C ILE A 111 -2.90 -8.74 -2.19
N THR A 112 -1.73 -8.58 -1.58
CA THR A 112 -1.39 -9.32 -0.36
C THR A 112 -2.20 -8.82 0.85
N PRO A 113 -2.75 -9.71 1.70
CA PRO A 113 -3.39 -9.30 2.95
C PRO A 113 -2.41 -8.68 3.95
N PHE A 114 -1.09 -8.79 3.73
CA PHE A 114 -0.07 -8.14 4.55
C PHE A 114 0.25 -6.70 4.07
N MET A 115 -0.42 -6.19 3.01
CA MET A 115 -0.07 -4.91 2.39
C MET A 115 -0.08 -3.76 3.39
N LEU A 116 -1.11 -3.63 4.23
CA LEU A 116 -1.18 -2.52 5.18
C LEU A 116 -0.22 -2.68 6.37
N HIS A 117 0.28 -3.89 6.63
CA HIS A 117 1.28 -4.09 7.67
C HIS A 117 2.56 -3.33 7.33
N MET A 118 3.11 -3.57 6.14
CA MET A 118 4.28 -2.82 5.65
C MET A 118 3.90 -1.42 5.13
N GLY A 119 2.71 -1.24 4.57
CA GLY A 119 2.33 0.03 3.95
C GLY A 119 1.95 1.15 4.93
N MET A 120 1.41 0.81 6.10
CA MET A 120 0.85 1.79 7.04
C MET A 120 1.19 1.51 8.50
N PHE A 121 1.08 0.27 8.97
CA PHE A 121 1.28 -0.09 10.37
C PHE A 121 2.73 0.17 10.81
N VAL A 122 3.71 -0.43 10.10
CA VAL A 122 5.14 -0.23 10.37
C VAL A 122 5.56 1.24 10.19
N PRO A 123 5.23 1.92 9.07
CA PRO A 123 5.53 3.35 8.92
C PRO A 123 4.93 4.23 10.03
N THR A 124 3.76 3.88 10.56
CA THR A 124 3.15 4.66 11.64
C THR A 124 3.92 4.48 12.95
N ILE A 125 4.34 3.25 13.29
CA ILE A 125 5.21 3.00 14.44
C ILE A 125 6.51 3.80 14.29
N LEU A 126 7.19 3.70 13.14
CA LEU A 126 8.44 4.42 12.85
C LEU A 126 8.30 5.95 13.02
N ASN A 127 7.20 6.51 12.52
CA ASN A 127 7.08 7.96 12.39
C ASN A 127 6.38 8.63 13.58
N GLN A 128 5.60 7.91 14.38
CA GLN A 128 4.74 8.48 15.42
C GLN A 128 4.95 7.91 16.83
N SER A 129 5.78 6.87 16.99
CA SER A 129 6.15 6.33 18.30
C SER A 129 7.34 7.07 18.93
N GLU A 130 7.33 7.17 20.27
CA GLU A 130 8.52 7.51 21.05
C GLU A 130 9.60 6.43 20.91
N PRO A 131 10.88 6.71 21.21
CA PRO A 131 11.97 5.72 21.10
C PRO A 131 11.70 4.41 21.84
N GLU A 132 11.13 4.46 23.04
CA GLU A 132 10.79 3.26 23.83
C GLU A 132 9.68 2.42 23.18
N GLN A 133 8.64 3.09 22.68
CA GLN A 133 7.54 2.44 21.97
C GLN A 133 8.02 1.80 20.66
N MET A 134 8.90 2.49 19.94
CA MET A 134 9.51 1.98 18.73
C MET A 134 10.39 0.76 19.03
N ALA A 135 11.21 0.81 20.09
CA ALA A 135 12.06 -0.31 20.51
C ALA A 135 11.24 -1.56 20.87
N GLU A 136 10.04 -1.38 21.42
CA GLU A 136 9.15 -2.48 21.80
C GLU A 136 8.42 -3.11 20.59
N TRP A 137 7.79 -2.29 19.74
CA TRP A 137 6.90 -2.80 18.69
C TRP A 137 7.56 -3.01 17.33
N LEU A 138 8.51 -2.16 16.96
CA LEU A 138 9.09 -2.18 15.62
C LEU A 138 9.82 -3.49 15.32
N PRO A 139 10.68 -4.05 16.21
CA PRO A 139 11.34 -5.33 15.93
C PRO A 139 10.34 -6.46 15.72
N LYS A 140 9.26 -6.50 16.52
CA LYS A 140 8.19 -7.51 16.41
C LYS A 140 7.44 -7.40 15.09
N ALA A 141 7.12 -6.18 14.67
CA ALA A 141 6.44 -5.91 13.41
C ALA A 141 7.35 -6.27 12.21
N MET A 142 8.61 -5.81 12.20
CA MET A 142 9.56 -6.12 11.13
C MET A 142 9.86 -7.62 10.99
N ALA A 143 9.82 -8.37 12.09
CA ALA A 143 9.96 -9.82 12.10
C ALA A 143 8.65 -10.58 11.77
N MET A 144 7.54 -9.86 11.53
CA MET A 144 6.19 -10.40 11.32
C MET A 144 5.68 -11.26 12.49
N ASN A 145 6.24 -11.08 13.70
CA ASN A 145 5.76 -11.73 14.94
C ASN A 145 4.40 -11.16 15.37
N ILE A 146 4.10 -9.94 14.93
CA ILE A 146 2.78 -9.32 15.00
C ILE A 146 2.39 -8.85 13.59
N LEU A 147 1.11 -8.98 13.25
CA LEU A 147 0.55 -8.49 12.01
C LEU A 147 -0.42 -7.37 12.30
N GLY A 148 -0.33 -6.31 11.51
CA GLY A 148 -0.89 -5.01 11.87
C GLY A 148 -1.58 -4.32 10.71
N THR A 149 -2.59 -3.52 11.02
CA THR A 149 -3.26 -2.64 10.06
C THR A 149 -3.45 -1.24 10.63
N TYR A 150 -3.97 -0.33 9.81
CA TYR A 150 -4.27 1.05 10.19
C TYR A 150 -5.78 1.31 10.16
N ALA A 151 -6.38 1.37 11.35
CA ALA A 151 -7.81 1.47 11.58
C ALA A 151 -8.23 2.91 11.90
N GLN A 152 -8.39 3.72 10.85
CA GLN A 152 -8.83 5.12 10.97
C GLN A 152 -10.29 5.30 10.55
N THR A 153 -10.58 5.00 9.28
CA THR A 153 -11.91 5.17 8.69
C THR A 153 -12.96 4.39 9.48
N GLU A 154 -14.09 5.03 9.67
CA GLU A 154 -15.30 4.50 10.28
C GLU A 154 -16.41 4.36 9.24
N LEU A 155 -17.45 3.59 9.57
CA LEU A 155 -18.61 3.44 8.72
C LEU A 155 -19.26 4.80 8.38
N GLY A 156 -19.34 5.71 9.35
CA GLY A 156 -19.88 7.06 9.15
C GLY A 156 -18.88 8.09 8.63
N HIS A 157 -17.57 7.84 8.77
CA HIS A 157 -16.55 8.88 8.63
C HIS A 157 -15.26 8.38 7.97
N GLY A 158 -14.96 8.89 6.77
CA GLY A 158 -13.67 8.69 6.09
C GLY A 158 -12.92 9.99 5.84
N THR A 159 -13.56 10.95 5.16
CA THR A 159 -12.94 12.24 4.82
C THR A 159 -12.90 13.20 6.02
N PHE A 160 -14.01 13.31 6.77
CA PHE A 160 -14.13 14.23 7.89
C PHE A 160 -13.59 13.61 9.18
N LEU A 161 -12.26 13.58 9.32
CA LEU A 161 -11.58 12.94 10.46
C LEU A 161 -11.93 13.55 11.82
N ARG A 162 -12.21 14.86 11.88
CA ARG A 162 -12.66 15.51 13.11
C ARG A 162 -14.00 14.97 13.61
N GLY A 163 -14.77 14.31 12.75
CA GLY A 163 -16.04 13.67 13.08
C GLY A 163 -15.93 12.20 13.46
N LEU A 164 -14.73 11.60 13.54
CA LEU A 164 -14.61 10.22 14.04
C LEU A 164 -15.28 10.10 15.42
N GLU A 165 -15.98 8.99 15.63
CA GLU A 165 -16.84 8.73 16.79
C GLU A 165 -16.20 7.76 17.78
N THR A 166 -15.25 6.92 17.35
CA THR A 166 -14.50 6.06 18.28
C THR A 166 -13.77 6.93 19.31
N THR A 167 -13.96 6.64 20.60
CA THR A 167 -13.36 7.40 21.69
C THR A 167 -12.23 6.61 22.36
N ALA A 168 -11.22 7.32 22.85
CA ALA A 168 -10.18 6.82 23.73
C ALA A 168 -10.14 7.68 24.99
N THR A 169 -10.80 7.24 26.06
CA THR A 169 -10.92 8.00 27.31
C THR A 169 -9.88 7.54 28.31
N TYR A 170 -9.05 8.47 28.78
CA TYR A 170 -8.00 8.18 29.76
C TYR A 170 -8.58 8.01 31.17
N ASP A 171 -8.19 6.92 31.84
CA ASP A 171 -8.49 6.60 33.22
C ASP A 171 -7.19 6.70 34.07
N PRO A 172 -7.00 7.80 34.82
CA PRO A 172 -5.80 7.98 35.64
C PRO A 172 -5.65 6.97 36.77
N SER A 173 -6.75 6.32 37.20
CA SER A 173 -6.71 5.40 38.34
C SER A 173 -6.02 4.08 38.00
N THR A 174 -6.13 3.65 36.74
CA THR A 174 -5.50 2.42 36.24
C THR A 174 -4.34 2.69 35.26
N GLU A 175 -4.08 3.96 34.92
CA GLU A 175 -3.15 4.35 33.86
C GLU A 175 -3.48 3.67 32.51
N GLU A 176 -4.76 3.69 32.11
CA GLU A 176 -5.25 3.04 30.89
C GLU A 176 -6.09 3.99 30.03
N PHE A 177 -6.20 3.67 28.75
CA PHE A 177 -7.23 4.21 27.86
C PHE A 177 -8.35 3.20 27.68
N ILE A 178 -9.59 3.69 27.74
CA ILE A 178 -10.80 2.94 27.42
C ILE A 178 -11.19 3.29 25.98
N ILE A 179 -10.99 2.35 25.07
CA ILE A 179 -11.38 2.46 23.65
C ILE A 179 -12.82 1.99 23.50
N HIS A 180 -13.67 2.81 22.89
CA HIS A 180 -15.09 2.47 22.72
C HIS A 180 -15.64 2.95 21.37
N SER A 181 -16.49 2.11 20.78
CA SER A 181 -17.29 2.38 19.59
C SER A 181 -18.75 2.61 20.02
N PRO A 182 -19.17 3.85 20.30
CA PRO A 182 -20.48 4.12 20.92
C PRO A 182 -21.67 3.78 20.02
N ASN A 183 -21.49 3.92 18.71
CA ASN A 183 -22.55 3.78 17.70
C ASN A 183 -22.17 2.78 16.62
N LEU A 184 -23.14 2.28 15.85
CA LEU A 184 -22.84 1.46 14.67
C LEU A 184 -21.94 2.20 13.66
N THR A 185 -22.19 3.49 13.46
CA THR A 185 -21.41 4.36 12.56
C THR A 185 -19.96 4.55 13.00
N SER A 186 -19.68 4.36 14.30
CA SER A 186 -18.33 4.47 14.87
C SER A 186 -17.44 3.24 14.65
N TYR A 187 -18.00 2.14 14.13
CA TYR A 187 -17.20 0.97 13.81
C TYR A 187 -16.17 1.35 12.74
N LYS A 188 -14.90 1.00 12.99
CA LYS A 188 -13.88 1.08 11.96
C LYS A 188 -14.33 0.26 10.77
N TRP A 189 -14.09 0.77 9.57
CA TRP A 189 -14.59 0.18 8.32
C TRP A 189 -13.62 0.47 7.20
N TRP A 190 -13.27 -0.55 6.40
CA TRP A 190 -12.25 -0.57 5.33
C TRP A 190 -10.81 -1.01 5.63
N PRO A 191 -10.26 -1.04 6.86
CA PRO A 191 -8.86 -1.42 7.05
C PRO A 191 -8.57 -2.81 6.45
N GLY A 192 -7.60 -2.88 5.53
CA GLY A 192 -7.14 -4.12 4.91
C GLY A 192 -6.48 -5.06 5.92
N GLY A 193 -6.67 -6.36 5.74
CA GLY A 193 -6.21 -7.43 6.63
C GLY A 193 -6.98 -7.53 7.95
N LEU A 194 -7.89 -6.59 8.25
CA LEU A 194 -8.57 -6.50 9.54
C LEU A 194 -9.47 -7.70 9.82
N ALA A 195 -10.16 -8.21 8.80
CA ALA A 195 -11.20 -9.19 8.99
C ALA A 195 -10.67 -10.53 9.52
N HIS A 196 -9.54 -11.03 9.00
CA HIS A 196 -8.98 -12.32 9.39
C HIS A 196 -7.44 -12.37 9.51
N THR A 197 -6.69 -11.36 9.07
CA THR A 197 -5.23 -11.46 8.96
C THR A 197 -4.49 -10.91 10.18
N VAL A 198 -4.86 -9.71 10.63
CA VAL A 198 -4.06 -8.96 11.61
C VAL A 198 -4.51 -9.22 13.04
N ASN A 199 -3.55 -9.24 13.96
CA ASN A 199 -3.78 -9.38 15.40
C ASN A 199 -3.56 -8.08 16.17
N HIS A 200 -2.97 -7.06 15.52
CA HIS A 200 -2.77 -5.72 16.05
C HIS A 200 -3.30 -4.65 15.09
N CYS A 201 -3.57 -3.46 15.61
CA CYS A 201 -4.03 -2.30 14.85
C CYS A 201 -3.39 -1.02 15.40
N ILE A 202 -3.09 -0.07 14.52
CA ILE A 202 -3.10 1.34 14.93
C ILE A 202 -4.53 1.84 14.79
N VAL A 203 -5.21 2.09 15.92
CA VAL A 203 -6.58 2.61 15.96
C VAL A 203 -6.51 4.12 16.11
N VAL A 204 -7.20 4.87 15.24
CA VAL A 204 -7.32 6.33 15.38
C VAL A 204 -8.63 6.64 16.09
N ALA A 205 -8.58 7.33 17.23
CA ALA A 205 -9.76 7.63 18.05
C ALA A 205 -9.70 9.05 18.61
N GLN A 206 -10.85 9.60 18.99
CA GLN A 206 -10.95 10.88 19.71
C GLN A 206 -10.40 10.71 21.12
N LEU A 207 -9.32 11.43 21.43
CA LEU A 207 -8.68 11.39 22.74
C LEU A 207 -9.46 12.23 23.75
N TYR A 208 -9.85 11.62 24.87
CA TYR A 208 -10.42 12.31 26.02
C TYR A 208 -9.53 12.15 27.26
N THR A 209 -9.22 13.24 27.95
CA THR A 209 -8.56 13.21 29.27
C THR A 209 -9.00 14.41 30.11
N LYS A 210 -9.15 14.22 31.43
CA LYS A 210 -9.68 15.24 32.36
C LYS A 210 -11.01 15.89 31.89
N GLY A 211 -11.86 15.11 31.22
CA GLY A 211 -13.16 15.55 30.72
C GLY A 211 -13.14 16.32 29.39
N GLU A 212 -11.97 16.59 28.82
CA GLU A 212 -11.80 17.38 27.60
C GLU A 212 -11.41 16.51 26.39
N CYS A 213 -11.90 16.88 25.20
CA CYS A 213 -11.57 16.22 23.93
C CYS A 213 -10.40 16.93 23.23
N TYR A 214 -9.35 16.18 22.89
CA TYR A 214 -8.14 16.70 22.24
C TYR A 214 -8.00 16.27 20.77
N GLY A 215 -9.07 15.75 20.18
CA GLY A 215 -9.10 15.34 18.78
C GLY A 215 -8.46 13.97 18.54
N VAL A 216 -8.25 13.66 17.26
CA VAL A 216 -7.88 12.32 16.80
C VAL A 216 -6.42 11.97 17.10
N HIS A 217 -6.22 10.82 17.72
CA HIS A 217 -4.89 10.29 18.08
C HIS A 217 -4.76 8.81 17.72
N PRO A 218 -3.55 8.32 17.39
CA PRO A 218 -3.30 6.91 17.12
C PRO A 218 -2.95 6.13 18.40
N PHE A 219 -3.50 4.93 18.50
CA PHE A 219 -3.30 3.99 19.61
C PHE A 219 -2.91 2.62 19.07
N PHE A 220 -1.87 2.01 19.64
CA PHE A 220 -1.47 0.65 19.35
C PHE A 220 -2.37 -0.33 20.12
N VAL A 221 -3.15 -1.16 19.42
CA VAL A 221 -4.17 -2.02 20.03
C VAL A 221 -4.00 -3.44 19.55
N GLN A 222 -3.80 -4.38 20.47
CA GLN A 222 -3.95 -5.81 20.19
C GLN A 222 -5.45 -6.13 20.12
N ILE A 223 -5.88 -6.78 19.03
CA ILE A 223 -7.30 -7.10 18.79
C ILE A 223 -7.57 -8.61 18.79
N ARG A 224 -6.53 -9.44 18.65
CA ARG A 224 -6.61 -10.90 18.71
C ARG A 224 -5.53 -11.44 19.61
N ASP A 225 -5.83 -12.56 20.24
CA ASP A 225 -4.85 -13.36 20.95
C ASP A 225 -3.75 -13.84 19.99
N THR A 226 -2.49 -13.82 20.41
CA THR A 226 -1.35 -14.11 19.52
C THR A 226 -1.14 -15.59 19.24
N GLU A 227 -1.73 -16.48 20.04
CA GLU A 227 -1.59 -17.94 19.88
C GLU A 227 -2.80 -18.53 19.16
N THR A 228 -4.00 -18.19 19.62
CA THR A 228 -5.27 -18.73 19.12
C THR A 228 -5.86 -17.91 17.97
N HIS A 229 -5.40 -16.66 17.79
CA HIS A 229 -5.93 -15.70 16.81
C HIS A 229 -7.41 -15.32 17.00
N MET A 230 -8.00 -15.72 18.13
CA MET A 230 -9.37 -15.35 18.49
C MET A 230 -9.45 -13.87 18.90
N PRO A 231 -10.53 -13.16 18.57
CA PRO A 231 -10.73 -11.79 19.03
C PRO A 231 -10.67 -11.71 20.56
N LEU A 232 -9.99 -10.68 21.09
CA LEU A 232 -9.94 -10.43 22.53
C LEU A 232 -11.31 -10.02 23.08
N PRO A 233 -11.60 -10.25 24.38
CA PRO A 233 -12.84 -9.80 25.00
C PRO A 233 -13.09 -8.30 24.77
N GLY A 234 -14.33 -7.92 24.43
CA GLY A 234 -14.68 -6.54 24.10
C GLY A 234 -14.34 -6.10 22.67
N VAL A 235 -13.71 -6.96 21.86
CA VAL A 235 -13.41 -6.70 20.44
C VAL A 235 -14.42 -7.38 19.53
N LYS A 236 -15.02 -6.62 18.61
CA LYS A 236 -15.87 -7.14 17.52
C LYS A 236 -15.17 -6.90 16.20
N VAL A 237 -14.89 -7.95 15.45
CA VAL A 237 -14.14 -7.88 14.18
C VAL A 237 -14.70 -8.87 13.16
N GLY A 238 -14.72 -8.47 11.89
CA GLY A 238 -15.21 -9.30 10.79
C GLY A 238 -15.01 -8.67 9.42
N GLU A 239 -15.47 -9.34 8.36
CA GLU A 239 -15.34 -8.87 6.98
C GLU A 239 -16.47 -7.93 6.55
N ILE A 240 -16.16 -6.95 5.69
CA ILE A 240 -17.15 -6.03 5.10
C ILE A 240 -17.77 -6.55 3.80
N GLY A 241 -17.32 -7.71 3.31
CA GLY A 241 -17.86 -8.38 2.14
C GLY A 241 -17.12 -8.11 0.81
N PRO A 242 -17.72 -8.56 -0.31
CA PRO A 242 -17.12 -8.46 -1.64
C PRO A 242 -17.04 -7.01 -2.11
N LYS A 243 -16.03 -6.71 -2.93
CA LYS A 243 -15.71 -5.36 -3.42
C LYS A 243 -15.63 -5.34 -4.96
N MET A 244 -15.36 -4.20 -5.57
CA MET A 244 -15.09 -4.13 -7.02
C MET A 244 -13.75 -4.78 -7.40
N GLY A 245 -12.73 -4.60 -6.56
CA GLY A 245 -11.41 -5.22 -6.69
C GLY A 245 -10.81 -5.46 -5.30
N PHE A 246 -9.50 -5.76 -5.21
CA PHE A 246 -8.82 -6.01 -3.93
C PHE A 246 -9.52 -7.11 -3.11
N GLN A 247 -9.94 -8.21 -3.76
CA GLN A 247 -10.75 -9.23 -3.09
C GLN A 247 -9.96 -9.91 -1.97
N THR A 248 -8.65 -10.04 -2.17
CA THR A 248 -7.72 -10.72 -1.25
C THR A 248 -7.17 -9.81 -0.15
N ALA A 249 -7.50 -8.51 -0.14
CA ALA A 249 -7.10 -7.59 0.94
C ALA A 249 -7.77 -7.93 2.27
N ASN A 250 -8.94 -8.59 2.24
CA ASN A 250 -9.70 -8.95 3.42
C ASN A 250 -10.00 -7.76 4.36
N ASN A 251 -10.54 -6.69 3.75
CA ASN A 251 -10.97 -5.49 4.47
C ASN A 251 -12.04 -5.84 5.51
N GLY A 252 -11.92 -5.25 6.70
CA GLY A 252 -12.79 -5.58 7.82
C GLY A 252 -13.47 -4.40 8.47
N PHE A 253 -14.35 -4.73 9.41
CA PHE A 253 -14.86 -3.82 10.42
C PHE A 253 -14.26 -4.12 11.79
N LEU A 254 -14.21 -3.13 12.66
CA LEU A 254 -13.73 -3.28 14.04
C LEU A 254 -14.48 -2.35 14.99
N GLY A 255 -15.04 -2.91 16.05
CA GLY A 255 -15.72 -2.20 17.12
C GLY A 255 -15.21 -2.61 18.49
N PHE A 256 -15.24 -1.67 19.43
CA PHE A 256 -14.77 -1.86 20.80
C PHE A 256 -15.89 -1.62 21.81
N ASP A 257 -16.01 -2.52 22.78
CA ASP A 257 -16.85 -2.35 23.95
C ASP A 257 -15.97 -2.11 25.18
N HIS A 258 -15.80 -0.83 25.53
CA HIS A 258 -15.00 -0.36 26.67
C HIS A 258 -13.66 -1.09 26.84
N PHE A 259 -12.94 -1.29 25.73
CA PHE A 259 -11.72 -2.07 25.66
C PHE A 259 -10.53 -1.31 26.25
N ARG A 260 -9.87 -1.88 27.26
CA ARG A 260 -8.79 -1.20 27.99
C ARG A 260 -7.43 -1.52 27.39
N ILE A 261 -6.60 -0.48 27.22
CA ILE A 261 -5.20 -0.58 26.82
C ILE A 261 -4.32 0.28 27.75
N PRO A 262 -3.06 -0.07 27.97
CA PRO A 262 -2.15 0.76 28.76
C PRO A 262 -2.02 2.19 28.23
N ARG A 263 -1.76 3.17 29.10
CA ARG A 263 -1.47 4.56 28.71
C ARG A 263 -0.38 4.64 27.65
N THR A 264 0.66 3.83 27.78
CA THR A 264 1.80 3.78 26.87
C THR A 264 1.47 3.22 25.48
N ASN A 265 0.23 2.78 25.22
CA ASN A 265 -0.21 2.37 23.90
C ASN A 265 -0.65 3.55 23.00
N MET A 266 -0.86 4.75 23.54
CA MET A 266 -1.01 5.96 22.70
C MET A 266 0.33 6.31 22.06
N LEU A 267 0.39 6.56 20.75
CA LEU A 267 1.64 6.90 20.05
C LEU A 267 2.07 8.34 20.40
N MET A 268 3.12 8.47 21.22
CA MET A 268 3.34 9.70 22.01
C MET A 268 4.38 10.68 21.46
N LYS A 269 5.00 10.41 20.31
CA LYS A 269 6.10 11.23 19.77
C LYS A 269 5.73 12.70 19.58
N ASN A 270 4.49 12.94 19.17
CA ASN A 270 4.03 14.28 18.78
C ASN A 270 3.07 14.90 19.80
N ALA A 271 2.41 14.11 20.65
CA ALA A 271 1.50 14.58 21.69
C ALA A 271 1.48 13.55 22.82
N GLN A 272 1.34 13.98 24.07
CA GLN A 272 1.49 13.09 25.22
C GLN A 272 0.34 13.23 26.20
N VAL A 273 0.02 12.13 26.89
CA VAL A 273 -0.82 12.13 28.08
C VAL A 273 0.03 11.63 29.24
N LEU A 274 0.31 12.52 30.19
CA LEU A 274 1.05 12.18 31.40
C LEU A 274 0.21 11.29 32.34
N LYS A 275 0.85 10.67 33.34
CA LYS A 275 0.19 9.77 34.28
C LYS A 275 -1.02 10.40 34.98
N ASP A 276 -0.91 11.68 35.32
CA ASP A 276 -1.98 12.44 35.98
C ASP A 276 -3.11 12.87 35.02
N GLY A 277 -3.00 12.53 33.73
CA GLY A 277 -3.94 12.91 32.68
C GLY A 277 -3.66 14.26 32.03
N THR A 278 -2.57 14.94 32.38
CA THR A 278 -2.17 16.18 31.71
C THR A 278 -1.80 15.93 30.25
N TYR A 279 -2.46 16.65 29.34
CA TYR A 279 -2.20 16.58 27.91
C TYR A 279 -1.11 17.58 27.48
N ILE A 280 -0.10 17.09 26.76
CA ILE A 280 0.94 17.91 26.13
C ILE A 280 0.68 17.92 24.63
N LYS A 281 0.32 19.10 24.12
CA LYS A 281 0.01 19.32 22.70
C LYS A 281 1.23 19.18 21.79
N SER A 282 0.95 18.87 20.52
CA SER A 282 1.98 18.87 19.49
C SER A 282 2.53 20.25 19.18
N LYS A 283 3.82 20.29 18.83
CA LYS A 283 4.47 21.48 18.26
C LYS A 283 3.84 21.89 16.94
N ASN A 284 3.30 20.93 16.17
CA ASN A 284 2.60 21.18 14.92
C ASN A 284 1.57 20.08 14.67
N GLU A 285 0.29 20.45 14.65
CA GLU A 285 -0.83 19.52 14.43
C GLU A 285 -0.73 18.74 13.11
N LYS A 286 -0.01 19.26 12.10
CA LYS A 286 0.16 18.58 10.81
C LYS A 286 1.02 17.31 10.90
N LEU A 287 1.81 17.15 11.97
CA LEU A 287 2.64 15.95 12.18
C LEU A 287 1.79 14.70 12.41
N ALA A 288 0.56 14.84 12.90
CA ALA A 288 -0.38 13.73 13.06
C ALA A 288 -0.75 13.06 11.72
N TYR A 289 -0.63 13.79 10.60
CA TYR A 289 -0.96 13.28 9.26
C TYR A 289 0.23 12.71 8.50
N GLY A 290 1.41 12.56 9.13
CA GLY A 290 2.65 12.14 8.48
C GLY A 290 2.50 10.85 7.67
N THR A 291 1.86 9.82 8.25
CA THR A 291 1.61 8.54 7.55
C THR A 291 0.75 8.72 6.29
N MET A 292 -0.27 9.59 6.34
CA MET A 292 -1.15 9.82 5.18
C MET A 292 -0.44 10.58 4.05
N VAL A 293 0.45 11.53 4.38
CA VAL A 293 1.28 12.20 3.39
C VAL A 293 2.23 11.19 2.75
N PHE A 294 2.88 10.34 3.55
CA PHE A 294 3.73 9.26 3.05
C PHE A 294 3.02 8.38 2.03
N VAL A 295 1.81 7.90 2.34
CA VAL A 295 1.05 7.05 1.40
C VAL A 295 0.67 7.79 0.13
N ARG A 296 0.27 9.07 0.20
CA ARG A 296 -0.05 9.85 -1.01
C ARG A 296 1.15 9.97 -1.95
N VAL A 297 2.34 10.12 -1.39
CA VAL A 297 3.60 10.17 -2.16
C VAL A 297 3.81 8.84 -2.89
N LEU A 298 3.63 7.71 -2.22
CA LEU A 298 3.80 6.38 -2.82
C LEU A 298 2.76 6.10 -3.93
N ILE A 299 1.49 6.49 -3.72
CA ILE A 299 0.41 6.23 -4.69
C ILE A 299 0.76 6.78 -6.07
N VAL A 300 1.42 7.93 -6.18
CA VAL A 300 1.81 8.51 -7.49
C VAL A 300 2.71 7.56 -8.27
N THR A 301 3.62 6.87 -7.58
CA THR A 301 4.50 5.87 -8.21
C THR A 301 3.80 4.55 -8.48
N ASP A 302 2.86 4.14 -7.61
CA ASP A 302 2.04 2.94 -7.80
C ASP A 302 1.16 3.06 -9.05
N VAL A 303 0.47 4.19 -9.24
CA VAL A 303 -0.40 4.38 -10.41
C VAL A 303 0.39 4.47 -11.72
N ALA A 304 1.62 4.98 -11.67
CA ALA A 304 2.51 4.96 -12.82
C ALA A 304 2.87 3.52 -13.23
N TYR A 305 3.11 2.65 -12.23
CA TYR A 305 3.38 1.23 -12.46
C TYR A 305 2.16 0.51 -13.03
N GLU A 306 0.97 0.70 -12.45
CA GLU A 306 -0.26 0.07 -12.95
C GLU A 306 -0.61 0.51 -14.38
N LEU A 307 -0.48 1.81 -14.69
CA LEU A 307 -0.68 2.32 -16.04
C LEU A 307 0.33 1.70 -17.02
N SER A 308 1.59 1.54 -16.62
CA SER A 308 2.62 0.92 -17.46
C SER A 308 2.34 -0.56 -17.74
N ARG A 309 1.75 -1.29 -16.78
CA ARG A 309 1.32 -2.68 -16.96
C ARG A 309 0.20 -2.78 -17.99
N ALA A 310 -0.86 -1.98 -17.82
CA ALA A 310 -1.98 -1.97 -18.74
C ALA A 310 -1.54 -1.59 -20.16
N ALA A 311 -0.71 -0.54 -20.28
CA ALA A 311 -0.16 -0.10 -21.57
C ALA A 311 0.71 -1.19 -22.22
N THR A 312 1.52 -1.90 -21.43
CA THR A 312 2.34 -3.00 -21.93
C THR A 312 1.49 -4.12 -22.55
N ILE A 313 0.38 -4.49 -21.90
CA ILE A 313 -0.55 -5.50 -22.42
C ILE A 313 -1.20 -5.00 -23.72
N ALA A 314 -1.78 -3.79 -23.68
CA ALA A 314 -2.54 -3.24 -24.79
C ALA A 314 -1.69 -2.98 -26.03
N VAL A 315 -0.48 -2.44 -25.88
CA VAL A 315 0.46 -2.22 -27.00
C VAL A 315 0.90 -3.56 -27.61
N ARG A 316 1.26 -4.55 -26.78
CA ARG A 316 1.67 -5.88 -27.29
C ARG A 316 0.52 -6.58 -27.99
N TYR A 317 -0.69 -6.51 -27.44
CA TYR A 317 -1.87 -7.07 -28.10
C TYR A 317 -2.15 -6.36 -29.42
N SER A 318 -2.05 -5.03 -29.45
CA SER A 318 -2.30 -4.23 -30.66
C SER A 318 -1.29 -4.49 -31.78
N ALA A 319 -0.05 -4.85 -31.43
CA ALA A 319 0.97 -5.28 -32.38
C ALA A 319 0.77 -6.71 -32.93
N VAL A 320 -0.11 -7.51 -32.32
CA VAL A 320 -0.39 -8.90 -32.75
C VAL A 320 -1.76 -9.01 -33.39
N ARG A 321 -2.74 -8.23 -32.91
CA ARG A 321 -4.11 -8.27 -33.42
C ARG A 321 -4.15 -7.60 -34.78
N HIS A 322 -4.47 -8.36 -35.81
CA HIS A 322 -4.82 -7.84 -37.12
C HIS A 322 -6.34 -7.75 -37.23
N GLN A 323 -6.86 -6.63 -37.73
CA GLN A 323 -8.30 -6.45 -37.89
C GLN A 323 -8.64 -5.36 -38.91
N SER A 324 -9.66 -5.66 -39.71
CA SER A 324 -10.25 -4.79 -40.73
C SER A 324 -9.33 -4.56 -41.93
N GLN A 325 -9.89 -4.01 -43.01
CA GLN A 325 -9.18 -3.77 -44.25
C GLN A 325 -9.32 -2.29 -44.65
N PRO A 326 -8.35 -1.42 -44.31
CA PRO A 326 -8.41 0.00 -44.65
C PRO A 326 -8.43 0.26 -46.16
N LYS A 327 -7.80 -0.63 -46.93
CA LYS A 327 -7.71 -0.56 -48.39
C LYS A 327 -8.14 -1.91 -49.00
N PRO A 328 -9.14 -1.91 -49.91
CA PRO A 328 -9.59 -3.14 -50.55
C PRO A 328 -8.45 -3.91 -51.23
N GLY A 329 -8.34 -5.20 -50.96
CA GLY A 329 -7.32 -6.09 -51.55
C GLY A 329 -5.99 -6.16 -50.79
N GLU A 330 -5.75 -5.32 -49.78
CA GLU A 330 -4.58 -5.43 -48.89
C GLU A 330 -4.85 -6.38 -47.71
N PRO A 331 -3.83 -7.04 -47.12
CA PRO A 331 -4.01 -7.83 -45.90
C PRO A 331 -4.43 -6.96 -44.72
N GLU A 332 -5.11 -7.56 -43.72
CA GLU A 332 -5.46 -6.86 -42.49
C GLU A 332 -4.18 -6.39 -41.76
N PRO A 333 -4.03 -5.08 -41.49
CA PRO A 333 -2.87 -4.56 -40.77
C PRO A 333 -2.99 -4.85 -39.28
N GLN A 334 -1.90 -4.65 -38.55
CA GLN A 334 -1.94 -4.61 -37.09
C GLN A 334 -2.86 -3.47 -36.65
N ILE A 335 -3.67 -3.68 -35.61
CA ILE A 335 -4.53 -2.59 -35.12
C ILE A 335 -3.70 -1.43 -34.56
N LEU A 336 -2.43 -1.66 -34.20
CA LEU A 336 -1.48 -0.61 -33.84
C LEU A 336 -1.18 0.37 -34.98
N ASP A 337 -1.44 0.00 -36.25
CA ASP A 337 -1.21 0.88 -37.40
C ASP A 337 -2.30 1.96 -37.55
N TYR A 338 -3.45 1.82 -36.86
CA TYR A 338 -4.49 2.84 -36.87
C TYR A 338 -4.12 4.03 -35.96
N VAL A 339 -4.19 5.25 -36.51
CA VAL A 339 -3.91 6.50 -35.76
C VAL A 339 -4.79 6.64 -34.52
N THR A 340 -6.05 6.18 -34.58
CA THR A 340 -6.96 6.18 -33.44
C THR A 340 -6.48 5.28 -32.30
N GLN A 341 -5.90 4.11 -32.61
CA GLN A 341 -5.33 3.20 -31.63
C GLN A 341 -4.02 3.76 -31.06
N GLN A 342 -3.17 4.33 -31.91
CA GLN A 342 -1.93 5.01 -31.48
C GLN A 342 -2.21 6.17 -30.54
N HIS A 343 -3.22 6.99 -30.85
CA HIS A 343 -3.61 8.13 -30.01
C HIS A 343 -3.99 7.69 -28.59
N LYS A 344 -4.75 6.59 -28.44
CA LYS A 344 -5.09 6.04 -27.12
C LYS A 344 -3.85 5.52 -26.39
N LEU A 345 -3.08 4.65 -27.04
CA LEU A 345 -2.00 3.90 -26.39
C LEU A 345 -0.76 4.74 -26.11
N PHE A 346 -0.31 5.55 -27.07
CA PHE A 346 0.94 6.31 -26.93
C PHE A 346 0.83 7.42 -25.89
N ILE A 347 -0.35 8.04 -25.76
CA ILE A 347 -0.62 8.96 -24.64
C ILE A 347 -0.53 8.21 -23.31
N GLY A 348 -1.09 7.01 -23.22
CA GLY A 348 -0.99 6.15 -22.04
C GLY A 348 0.46 5.80 -21.67
N VAL A 349 1.26 5.38 -22.66
CA VAL A 349 2.69 5.08 -22.46
C VAL A 349 3.43 6.32 -21.96
N ALA A 350 3.29 7.46 -22.62
CA ALA A 350 3.95 8.71 -22.23
C ALA A 350 3.53 9.15 -20.81
N THR A 351 2.24 9.06 -20.49
CA THR A 351 1.69 9.38 -19.17
C THR A 351 2.29 8.52 -18.07
N SER A 352 2.49 7.21 -18.32
CA SER A 352 3.12 6.30 -17.35
C SER A 352 4.57 6.70 -17.00
N HIS A 353 5.32 7.22 -17.99
CA HIS A 353 6.67 7.72 -17.76
C HIS A 353 6.66 9.05 -17.00
N ILE A 354 5.77 9.99 -17.37
CA ILE A 354 5.62 11.28 -16.68
C ILE A 354 5.28 11.07 -15.21
N PHE A 355 4.25 10.26 -14.91
CA PHE A 355 3.84 10.01 -13.53
C PHE A 355 4.95 9.40 -12.68
N ARG A 356 5.80 8.56 -13.28
CA ARG A 356 6.93 7.97 -12.57
C ARG A 356 8.02 8.99 -12.25
N VAL A 357 8.39 9.84 -13.21
CA VAL A 357 9.34 10.93 -12.97
C VAL A 357 8.80 11.87 -11.90
N THR A 358 7.52 12.25 -11.98
CA THR A 358 6.85 13.09 -10.98
C THR A 358 6.80 12.41 -9.60
N GLY A 359 6.50 11.12 -9.53
CA GLY A 359 6.47 10.38 -8.29
C GLY A 359 7.83 10.24 -7.62
N ASN A 360 8.89 10.02 -8.40
CA ASN A 360 10.27 10.00 -7.90
C ASN A 360 10.70 11.38 -7.38
N TRP A 361 10.35 12.46 -8.09
CA TRP A 361 10.57 13.81 -7.60
C TRP A 361 9.83 14.07 -6.28
N LEU A 362 8.55 13.71 -6.21
CA LEU A 362 7.73 13.89 -5.01
C LEU A 362 8.29 13.10 -3.81
N TRP A 363 8.81 11.90 -4.05
CA TRP A 363 9.51 11.10 -3.03
C TRP A 363 10.76 11.78 -2.49
N ASN A 364 11.56 12.39 -3.36
CA ASN A 364 12.75 13.13 -2.95
C ASN A 364 12.36 14.36 -2.12
N SER A 365 11.32 15.11 -2.53
CA SER A 365 10.77 16.23 -1.78
C SER A 365 10.24 15.81 -0.40
N TYR A 366 9.53 14.67 -0.33
CA TYR A 366 9.09 14.07 0.93
C TYR A 366 10.27 13.74 1.83
N SER A 367 11.26 13.00 1.31
CA SER A 367 12.43 12.56 2.06
C SER A 367 13.23 13.73 2.63
N GLN A 368 13.37 14.81 1.86
CA GLN A 368 14.04 16.03 2.32
C GLN A 368 13.23 16.74 3.41
N THR A 369 11.93 16.91 3.21
CA THR A 369 11.04 17.56 4.20
C THR A 369 11.04 16.82 5.54
N ILE A 370 11.02 15.49 5.53
CA ILE A 370 11.07 14.69 6.78
C ILE A 370 12.41 14.86 7.50
N LYS A 371 13.54 14.95 6.76
CA LYS A 371 14.84 15.25 7.37
C LYS A 371 14.84 16.63 8.04
N ASP A 372 14.22 17.61 7.40
CA ASP A 372 14.16 18.98 7.92
C ASP A 372 13.24 19.08 9.15
N VAL A 373 12.11 18.36 9.15
CA VAL A 373 11.24 18.21 10.32
C VAL A 373 12.00 17.60 11.49
N GLY A 374 12.85 16.59 11.25
CA GLY A 374 13.73 16.01 12.26
C GLY A 374 14.74 17.00 12.87
N LYS A 375 15.07 18.08 12.15
CA LYS A 375 15.90 19.20 12.63
C LYS A 375 15.08 20.36 13.21
N GLY A 376 13.76 20.21 13.30
CA GLY A 376 12.84 21.23 13.80
C GLY A 376 12.37 22.25 12.76
N ASN A 377 12.74 22.11 11.48
CA ASN A 377 12.24 22.96 10.40
C ASN A 377 10.99 22.34 9.74
N MET A 378 9.87 23.05 9.80
CA MET A 378 8.58 22.56 9.29
C MET A 378 8.01 23.40 8.15
N ASP A 379 8.80 24.31 7.57
CA ASP A 379 8.31 25.32 6.62
C ASP A 379 7.79 24.70 5.32
N GLN A 380 8.39 23.59 4.89
CA GLN A 380 8.06 22.88 3.64
C GLN A 380 6.90 21.89 3.79
N LEU A 381 6.47 21.58 5.03
CA LEU A 381 5.43 20.60 5.29
C LEU A 381 4.06 20.96 4.67
N PRO A 382 3.60 22.23 4.71
CA PRO A 382 2.35 22.63 4.06
C PRO A 382 2.36 22.46 2.54
N GLU A 383 3.47 22.83 1.88
CA GLU A 383 3.61 22.70 0.43
C GLU A 383 3.66 21.24 0.00
N LEU A 384 4.47 20.42 0.66
CA LEU A 384 4.54 18.97 0.42
C LEU A 384 3.15 18.33 0.53
N HIS A 385 2.38 18.70 1.56
CA HIS A 385 1.02 18.19 1.73
C HIS A 385 0.12 18.54 0.54
N ALA A 386 0.14 19.80 0.10
CA ALA A 386 -0.68 20.25 -1.04
C ALA A 386 -0.30 19.52 -2.33
N LEU A 387 1.00 19.42 -2.63
CA LEU A 387 1.52 18.71 -3.80
C LEU A 387 1.11 17.24 -3.79
N ALA A 388 1.31 16.54 -2.67
CA ALA A 388 0.95 15.13 -2.54
C ALA A 388 -0.57 14.90 -2.70
N CYS A 389 -1.41 15.81 -2.18
CA CYS A 389 -2.86 15.76 -2.38
C CYS A 389 -3.25 15.89 -3.85
N CYS A 390 -2.76 16.92 -4.53
CA CYS A 390 -3.09 17.19 -5.93
C CYS A 390 -2.58 16.09 -6.86
N LEU A 391 -1.31 15.70 -6.71
CA LEU A 391 -0.69 14.67 -7.55
C LEU A 391 -1.36 13.31 -7.36
N LYS A 392 -1.66 12.91 -6.12
CA LYS A 392 -2.43 11.69 -5.88
C LYS A 392 -3.76 11.73 -6.61
N ALA A 393 -4.51 12.82 -6.53
CA ALA A 393 -5.84 12.94 -7.13
C ALA A 393 -5.78 12.89 -8.66
N VAL A 394 -4.93 13.71 -9.27
CA VAL A 394 -4.79 13.80 -10.73
C VAL A 394 -4.25 12.50 -11.31
N CYS A 395 -3.14 11.98 -10.78
CA CYS A 395 -2.51 10.78 -11.33
C CYS A 395 -3.41 9.55 -11.19
N SER A 396 -4.15 9.40 -10.08
CA SER A 396 -5.08 8.26 -9.94
C SER A 396 -6.28 8.36 -10.89
N ARG A 397 -6.92 9.53 -11.00
CA ARG A 397 -8.05 9.73 -11.93
C ARG A 397 -7.63 9.47 -13.37
N ASP A 398 -6.54 10.09 -13.80
CA ASP A 398 -6.09 10.03 -15.19
C ASP A 398 -5.58 8.63 -15.55
N ALA A 399 -4.87 7.96 -14.64
CA ALA A 399 -4.46 6.56 -14.85
C ALA A 399 -5.67 5.63 -14.98
N THR A 400 -6.68 5.75 -14.11
CA THR A 400 -7.90 4.94 -14.20
C THR A 400 -8.61 5.13 -15.54
N ALA A 401 -8.81 6.38 -15.98
CA ALA A 401 -9.44 6.66 -17.27
C ALA A 401 -8.67 6.02 -18.44
N ARG A 402 -7.33 6.08 -18.43
CA ARG A 402 -6.50 5.51 -19.49
C ARG A 402 -6.48 3.98 -19.48
N ILE A 403 -6.46 3.36 -18.31
CA ILE A 403 -6.49 1.90 -18.18
C ILE A 403 -7.76 1.32 -18.81
N GLU A 404 -8.91 1.99 -18.62
CA GLU A 404 -10.19 1.58 -19.21
C GLU A 404 -10.33 1.94 -20.70
N GLU A 405 -9.53 2.88 -21.22
CA GLU A 405 -9.56 3.29 -22.64
C GLU A 405 -8.78 2.36 -23.58
N PHE A 406 -7.80 1.63 -23.05
CA PHE A 406 -6.91 0.73 -23.81
C PHE A 406 -7.66 -0.48 -24.38
#